data_AF-A0A535CTY1-F1
#
_entry.id   AF-A0A535CTY1-F1
#
_cell.length_a   1.000
_cell.length_b   1.000
_cell.length_c   1.000
_cell.angle_alpha   90.00
_cell.angle_beta   90.00
_cell.angle_gamma   90.00
#
_symmetry.space_group_name_H-M   'P 1'
#
loop_
_entity.id
_entity.type
_entity.pdbx_description
1 polymer ?
#
loop_
_entity_poly.entity_id
_entity_poly.type
_entity_poly.pdbx_seq_one_letter_code
_entity_poly.pdbx_strand_id
1 'polypeptide(L)'
;TLGRALALITTVVYFAHFVVPFGVGLILWLANRTQFLRYTVGLMSMAFAGFFVFLLLPTAPPWYAENHGVIHGVTKLLGTTLPSAISPYYQTLYNTLLSDPVAAFPSLHVGFPFISFLALRRMYPRASWLALAWTVVVSFSVVYLGEHWAATLCWAALMRVAVPRMRMLQERARATAPSAPQRAEGSAVA
;
A
#
# COMPACT_ATOMS: atom_id res chain seq x y z
N THR A 1 28.61 -5.58 -9.94
CA THR A 1 28.10 -6.97 -10.08
C THR A 1 26.59 -6.93 -10.23
N LEU A 2 25.99 -7.96 -10.84
CA LEU A 2 24.53 -8.06 -11.05
C LEU A 2 23.75 -7.88 -9.74
N GLY A 3 24.21 -8.49 -8.64
CA GLY A 3 23.58 -8.34 -7.32
C GLY A 3 23.54 -6.90 -6.78
N ARG A 4 24.59 -6.10 -7.02
CA ARG A 4 24.59 -4.67 -6.64
C ARG A 4 23.61 -3.85 -7.48
N ALA A 5 23.52 -4.12 -8.78
CA ALA A 5 22.57 -3.44 -9.66
C ALA A 5 21.12 -3.75 -9.25
N LEU A 6 20.82 -5.03 -8.99
CA LEU A 6 19.50 -5.44 -8.52
C LEU A 6 19.13 -4.78 -7.19
N ALA A 7 20.08 -4.74 -6.24
CA ALA A 7 19.86 -4.10 -4.95
C ALA A 7 19.62 -2.58 -5.06
N LEU A 8 20.31 -1.90 -5.98
CA LEU A 8 20.05 -0.49 -6.27
C LEU A 8 18.66 -0.28 -6.86
N ILE A 9 18.27 -1.09 -7.86
CA ILE A 9 16.94 -1.01 -8.48
C ILE A 9 15.84 -1.24 -7.45
N THR A 10 15.96 -2.28 -6.62
CA THR A 10 14.97 -2.55 -5.57
C THR A 10 14.94 -1.43 -4.54
N THR A 11 16.09 -0.84 -4.19
CA THR A 11 16.14 0.34 -3.29
C THR A 11 15.38 1.53 -3.87
N VAL A 12 15.56 1.82 -5.17
CA VAL A 12 14.80 2.89 -5.83
C VAL A 12 13.31 2.59 -5.80
N VAL A 13 12.90 1.37 -6.14
CA VAL A 13 11.49 0.93 -6.06
C VAL A 13 10.94 1.05 -4.63
N TYR A 14 11.76 0.68 -3.64
CA TYR A 14 11.41 0.75 -2.22
C TYR A 14 11.05 2.19 -1.84
N PHE A 15 11.85 3.19 -2.23
CA PHE A 15 11.52 4.59 -1.95
C PHE A 15 10.42 5.14 -2.87
N ALA A 16 10.31 4.66 -4.10
CA ALA A 16 9.35 5.15 -5.09
C ALA A 16 7.90 4.65 -4.88
N HIS A 17 7.65 3.79 -3.89
CA HIS A 17 6.32 3.22 -3.67
C HIS A 17 5.24 4.29 -3.42
N PHE A 18 5.61 5.45 -2.86
CA PHE A 18 4.71 6.60 -2.61
C PHE A 18 4.22 7.29 -3.89
N VAL A 19 4.88 7.13 -5.03
CA VAL A 19 4.50 7.85 -6.26
C VAL A 19 3.11 7.42 -6.74
N VAL A 20 2.80 6.12 -6.66
CA VAL A 20 1.52 5.57 -7.12
C VAL A 20 0.31 6.09 -6.36
N PRO A 21 0.26 6.08 -5.01
CA PRO A 21 -0.91 6.57 -4.29
C PRO A 21 -1.18 8.07 -4.53
N PHE A 22 -0.15 8.90 -4.69
CA PHE A 22 -0.33 10.32 -5.03
C PHE A 22 -0.79 10.51 -6.47
N GLY A 23 -0.20 9.77 -7.42
CA GLY A 23 -0.62 9.81 -8.83
C GLY A 23 -2.07 9.37 -9.01
N VAL A 24 -2.48 8.28 -8.36
CA VAL A 24 -3.88 7.82 -8.38
C VAL A 24 -4.80 8.82 -7.69
N GLY A 25 -4.38 9.39 -6.56
CA GLY A 25 -5.11 10.47 -5.90
C GLY A 25 -5.37 11.64 -6.83
N LEU A 26 -4.35 12.11 -7.56
CA LEU A 26 -4.49 13.21 -8.52
C LEU A 26 -5.42 12.85 -9.68
N ILE A 27 -5.27 11.66 -10.27
CA ILE A 27 -6.14 11.18 -11.36
C ILE A 27 -7.60 11.15 -10.89
N LEU A 28 -7.88 10.58 -9.72
CA LEU A 28 -9.23 10.52 -9.17
C LEU A 28 -9.76 11.91 -8.81
N TRP A 29 -8.90 12.81 -8.32
CA TRP A 29 -9.29 14.19 -8.00
C TRP A 29 -9.72 14.96 -9.24
N LEU A 30 -9.00 14.78 -10.35
CA LEU A 30 -9.35 15.40 -11.64
C LEU A 30 -10.58 14.75 -12.28
N ALA A 31 -10.73 13.43 -12.18
CA ALA A 31 -11.80 12.69 -12.86
C ALA A 31 -13.12 12.61 -12.08
N ASN A 32 -13.07 12.39 -10.76
CA ASN A 32 -14.25 12.19 -9.92
C ASN A 32 -13.95 12.46 -8.43
N ARG A 33 -14.37 13.64 -7.95
CA ARG A 33 -14.15 14.09 -6.55
C ARG A 33 -14.72 13.14 -5.51
N THR A 34 -15.85 12.48 -5.79
CA THR A 34 -16.46 11.51 -4.88
C THR A 34 -15.58 10.26 -4.75
N GLN A 35 -15.00 9.77 -5.85
CA GLN A 35 -14.06 8.65 -5.79
C GLN A 35 -12.73 9.04 -5.17
N PHE A 36 -12.24 10.26 -5.39
CA PHE A 36 -11.08 10.77 -4.67
C PHE A 36 -11.27 10.73 -3.15
N LEU A 37 -12.40 11.25 -2.64
CA LEU A 37 -12.67 11.23 -1.19
C LEU A 37 -12.76 9.80 -0.65
N ARG A 38 -13.40 8.89 -1.38
CA ARG A 38 -13.45 7.46 -1.02
C ARG A 38 -12.07 6.83 -0.96
N TYR A 39 -11.24 7.12 -1.97
CA TYR A 39 -9.88 6.65 -2.02
C TYR A 39 -9.06 7.19 -0.85
N THR A 40 -9.14 8.49 -0.56
CA THR A 40 -8.44 9.11 0.58
C THR A 40 -8.88 8.52 1.91
N VAL A 41 -10.19 8.35 2.13
CA VAL A 41 -10.72 7.71 3.35
C VAL A 41 -10.22 6.26 3.46
N GLY A 42 -10.24 5.50 2.37
CA GLY A 42 -9.72 4.14 2.35
C GLY A 42 -8.23 4.08 2.63
N LEU A 43 -7.44 4.97 2.02
CA LEU A 43 -6.00 5.11 2.22
C LEU A 43 -5.66 5.40 3.68
N MET A 44 -6.33 6.39 4.28
CA MET A 44 -6.15 6.75 5.68
C MET A 44 -6.61 5.62 6.61
N SER A 45 -7.78 5.04 6.37
CA SER A 45 -8.30 3.93 7.19
C SER A 45 -7.37 2.72 7.16
N MET A 46 -6.80 2.40 5.99
CA MET A 46 -5.82 1.33 5.84
C MET A 46 -4.53 1.65 6.59
N ALA A 47 -4.02 2.88 6.49
CA ALA A 47 -2.82 3.29 7.21
C ALA A 47 -3.03 3.21 8.74
N PHE A 48 -4.16 3.71 9.25
CA PHE A 48 -4.53 3.60 10.66
C PHE A 48 -4.71 2.16 11.11
N ALA A 49 -5.43 1.33 10.33
CA ALA A 49 -5.56 -0.09 10.64
C ALA A 49 -4.19 -0.77 10.69
N GLY A 50 -3.30 -0.42 9.76
CA GLY A 50 -1.93 -0.92 9.76
C GLY A 50 -1.16 -0.53 11.01
N PHE A 51 -1.27 0.74 11.42
CA PHE A 51 -0.70 1.23 12.66
C PHE A 51 -1.24 0.49 13.90
N PHE A 52 -2.54 0.26 14.00
CA PHE A 52 -3.12 -0.51 15.12
C PHE A 52 -2.66 -1.97 15.15
N VAL A 53 -2.56 -2.63 13.99
CA VAL A 53 -2.03 -3.99 13.92
C VAL A 53 -0.57 -4.01 14.37
N PHE A 54 0.23 -3.02 13.96
CA PHE A 54 1.60 -2.88 14.43
C PHE A 54 1.69 -2.72 15.95
N LEU A 55 0.83 -1.91 16.57
CA LEU A 55 0.80 -1.75 18.02
C LEU A 55 0.48 -3.06 18.76
N LEU A 56 -0.36 -3.91 18.18
CA LEU A 56 -0.77 -5.19 18.78
C LEU A 56 0.23 -6.32 18.50
N LEU A 57 0.83 -6.31 17.32
CA LEU A 57 1.71 -7.35 16.81
C LEU A 57 3.00 -6.73 16.25
N PRO A 58 3.90 -6.25 17.14
CA PRO A 58 5.21 -5.81 16.73
C PRO A 58 6.00 -6.99 16.16
N THR A 59 6.27 -6.98 14.86
CA THR A 59 7.02 -8.05 14.18
C THR A 59 8.41 -7.58 13.83
N ALA A 60 9.42 -8.30 14.31
CA ALA A 60 10.80 -8.08 13.91
C ALA A 60 10.98 -8.33 12.40
N PRO A 61 11.69 -7.45 11.67
CA PRO A 61 12.01 -7.67 10.26
C PRO A 61 13.03 -8.80 10.07
N PRO A 62 13.06 -9.43 8.88
CA PRO A 62 13.99 -10.54 8.58
C PRO A 62 15.46 -10.22 8.91
N TRP A 63 15.95 -9.03 8.58
CA TRP A 63 17.32 -8.64 8.89
C TRP A 63 17.61 -8.56 10.40
N TYR A 64 16.61 -8.21 11.21
CA TYR A 64 16.78 -8.14 12.66
C TYR A 64 16.85 -9.54 13.26
N ALA A 65 16.02 -10.47 12.74
CA ALA A 65 16.03 -11.87 13.13
C ALA A 65 17.37 -12.55 12.79
N GLU A 66 17.97 -12.23 11.63
CA GLU A 66 19.32 -12.71 11.26
C GLU A 66 20.38 -12.21 12.25
N ASN A 67 20.37 -10.91 12.57
CA ASN A 67 21.35 -10.31 13.49
C ASN A 67 21.31 -10.93 14.90
N HIS A 68 20.17 -11.52 15.29
CA HIS A 68 20.00 -12.22 16.56
C HIS A 68 20.16 -13.74 16.44
N GLY A 69 20.58 -14.25 15.28
CA GLY A 69 20.82 -15.67 15.04
C GLY A 69 19.56 -16.54 15.01
N VAL A 70 18.37 -15.94 14.84
CA VAL A 70 17.10 -16.67 14.78
C VAL A 70 16.90 -17.32 13.41
N ILE A 71 17.40 -16.67 12.36
CA ILE A 71 17.41 -17.16 10.99
C ILE A 71 18.80 -16.98 10.38
N HIS A 72 19.06 -17.70 9.28
CA HIS A 72 20.29 -17.58 8.51
C HIS A 72 19.98 -17.37 7.02
N GLY A 73 20.81 -16.58 6.34
CA GLY A 73 20.76 -16.35 4.89
C GLY A 73 20.08 -15.06 4.44
N VAL A 74 19.70 -14.16 5.35
CA VAL A 74 19.15 -12.85 5.03
C VAL A 74 20.17 -11.76 5.35
N THR A 75 20.53 -10.95 4.35
CA THR A 75 21.42 -9.79 4.55
C THR A 75 20.65 -8.50 4.34
N LYS A 76 20.84 -7.52 5.23
CA LYS A 76 20.24 -6.19 5.09
C LYS A 76 20.91 -5.44 3.94
N LEU A 77 20.32 -5.54 2.75
CA LEU A 77 20.87 -4.93 1.54
C LEU A 77 20.69 -3.42 1.52
N LEU A 78 19.64 -2.90 2.15
CA LEU A 78 19.30 -1.49 2.09
C LEU A 78 20.42 -0.58 2.64
N GLY A 79 21.12 -1.01 3.70
CA GLY A 79 22.26 -0.29 4.27
C GLY A 79 23.52 -0.25 3.36
N THR A 80 23.59 -1.13 2.37
CA THR A 80 24.71 -1.21 1.41
C THR A 80 24.44 -0.46 0.11
N THR A 81 23.17 -0.15 -0.19
CA THR A 81 22.73 0.50 -1.43
C THR A 81 22.33 1.96 -1.25
N LEU A 82 21.96 2.36 -0.03
CA LEU A 82 21.86 3.76 0.34
C LEU A 82 23.19 4.47 0.01
N PRO A 83 23.18 5.74 -0.45
CA PRO A 83 24.39 6.50 -0.74
C PRO A 83 25.14 6.86 0.56
N SER A 84 25.67 5.86 1.26
CA SER A 84 26.65 6.02 2.34
C SER A 84 27.90 6.75 1.85
N ALA A 85 28.14 6.73 0.53
CA ALA A 85 29.18 7.48 -0.14
C ALA A 85 28.96 9.02 -0.14
N ILE A 86 27.74 9.52 0.11
CA ILE A 86 27.45 10.97 0.09
C ILE A 86 27.68 11.59 1.47
N SER A 87 27.39 10.88 2.57
CA SER A 87 27.77 11.29 3.92
C SER A 87 27.56 10.16 4.95
N PRO A 88 28.50 9.94 5.89
CA PRO A 88 28.29 9.07 7.06
C PRO A 88 27.05 9.46 7.89
N TYR A 89 26.64 10.72 7.83
CA TYR A 89 25.45 11.23 8.50
C TYR A 89 24.17 10.54 8.04
N TYR A 90 24.06 10.15 6.76
CA TYR A 90 22.88 9.43 6.25
C TYR A 90 22.79 8.02 6.80
N GLN A 91 23.91 7.33 7.00
CA GLN A 91 23.91 6.01 7.65
C GLN A 91 23.51 6.12 9.12
N THR A 92 24.05 7.10 9.83
CA THR A 92 23.68 7.33 11.23
C THR A 92 22.21 7.70 11.34
N LEU A 93 21.74 8.67 10.57
CA LEU A 93 20.35 9.10 10.54
C LEU A 93 19.40 7.94 10.17
N TYR A 94 19.76 7.13 9.16
CA TYR A 94 18.98 5.96 8.79
C TYR A 94 18.92 4.95 9.93
N ASN A 95 20.05 4.61 10.55
CA ASN A 95 20.09 3.60 11.61
C ASN A 95 19.52 4.08 12.96
N THR A 96 19.43 5.39 13.20
CA THR A 96 18.97 5.93 14.49
C THR A 96 17.55 6.47 14.43
N LEU A 97 17.13 7.09 13.32
CA LEU A 97 15.84 7.79 13.23
C LEU A 97 14.88 7.20 12.20
N LEU A 98 15.37 6.51 11.15
CA LEU A 98 14.49 5.97 10.09
C LEU A 98 14.35 4.44 10.10
N SER A 99 15.30 3.71 10.68
CA SER A 99 15.21 2.26 10.80
C SER A 99 14.37 1.94 12.02
N ASP A 100 13.08 1.76 11.80
CA ASP A 100 12.19 1.26 12.84
C ASP A 100 12.49 -0.24 13.05
N PRO A 101 13.08 -0.65 14.19
CA PRO A 101 13.55 -2.01 14.39
C PRO A 101 12.41 -3.04 14.52
N VAL A 102 11.13 -2.62 14.56
CA VAL A 102 10.02 -3.52 14.90
C VAL A 102 8.77 -3.40 14.00
N ALA A 103 8.83 -2.64 12.91
CA ALA A 103 7.66 -2.35 12.07
C ALA A 103 7.55 -3.20 10.78
N ALA A 104 7.80 -4.51 10.85
CA ALA A 104 7.78 -5.35 9.65
C ALA A 104 6.38 -5.75 9.16
N PHE A 105 5.33 -5.57 9.96
CA PHE A 105 3.96 -5.94 9.59
C PHE A 105 2.93 -5.00 10.25
N PRO A 106 1.89 -4.58 9.53
CA PRO A 106 1.65 -4.78 8.10
C PRO A 106 2.39 -3.76 7.22
N SER A 107 2.75 -4.15 5.99
CA SER A 107 3.57 -3.30 5.12
C SER A 107 2.75 -2.24 4.39
N LEU A 108 3.02 -0.98 4.72
CA LEU A 108 2.50 0.18 3.98
C LEU A 108 3.05 0.24 2.54
N HIS A 109 4.27 -0.25 2.31
CA HIS A 109 4.87 -0.35 0.98
C HIS A 109 4.01 -1.17 0.02
N VAL A 110 3.43 -2.28 0.50
CA VAL A 110 2.49 -3.10 -0.26
C VAL A 110 1.09 -2.49 -0.23
N GLY A 111 0.70 -1.91 0.91
CA GLY A 111 -0.65 -1.35 1.11
C GLY A 111 -1.02 -0.21 0.17
N PHE A 112 -0.15 0.79 0.04
CA PHE A 112 -0.41 1.98 -0.77
C PHE A 112 -0.63 1.70 -2.26
N PRO A 113 0.24 0.98 -2.97
CA PRO A 113 0.00 0.68 -4.38
C PRO A 113 -1.18 -0.29 -4.57
N PHE A 114 -1.43 -1.19 -3.62
CA PHE A 114 -2.55 -2.12 -3.73
C PHE A 114 -3.92 -1.44 -3.57
N ILE A 115 -4.08 -0.55 -2.59
CA ILE A 115 -5.32 0.21 -2.45
C ILE A 115 -5.54 1.16 -3.64
N SER A 116 -4.46 1.67 -4.22
CA SER A 116 -4.49 2.43 -5.48
C SER A 116 -4.99 1.58 -6.65
N PHE A 117 -4.54 0.33 -6.75
CA PHE A 117 -5.08 -0.65 -7.71
C PHE A 117 -6.58 -0.86 -7.52
N LEU A 118 -7.04 -1.11 -6.28
CA LEU A 118 -8.46 -1.33 -5.99
C LEU A 118 -9.32 -0.12 -6.36
N ALA A 119 -8.84 1.09 -6.10
CA ALA A 119 -9.52 2.32 -6.46
C ALA A 119 -9.62 2.51 -7.99
N LEU A 120 -8.51 2.32 -8.70
CA LEU A 120 -8.47 2.40 -10.16
C LEU A 120 -9.32 1.33 -10.83
N ARG A 121 -9.40 0.12 -10.26
CA ARG A 121 -10.11 -1.02 -10.88
C ARG A 121 -11.56 -0.70 -11.23
N ARG A 122 -12.19 0.21 -10.48
CA ARG A 122 -13.60 0.59 -10.64
C ARG A 122 -13.84 1.61 -11.77
N MET A 123 -12.87 2.45 -12.10
CA MET A 123 -12.99 3.49 -13.13
C MET A 123 -12.17 3.17 -14.40
N TYR A 124 -10.97 2.63 -14.22
CA TYR A 124 -9.99 2.36 -15.27
C TYR A 124 -9.49 0.91 -15.17
N PRO A 125 -10.31 -0.10 -15.51
CA PRO A 125 -9.98 -1.51 -15.28
C PRO A 125 -8.72 -1.96 -16.02
N ARG A 126 -8.44 -1.41 -17.22
CA ARG A 126 -7.22 -1.71 -17.97
C ARG A 126 -5.98 -1.08 -17.32
N ALA A 127 -6.02 0.21 -17.00
CA ALA A 127 -4.91 0.92 -16.36
C ALA A 127 -4.62 0.40 -14.94
N SER A 128 -5.64 -0.12 -14.24
CA SER A 128 -5.46 -0.68 -12.89
C SER A 128 -4.43 -1.81 -12.85
N TRP A 129 -4.25 -2.57 -13.94
CA TRP A 129 -3.22 -3.61 -14.00
C TRP A 129 -1.80 -3.06 -13.85
N LEU A 130 -1.53 -1.82 -14.25
CA LEU A 130 -0.23 -1.18 -14.02
C LEU A 130 0.01 -0.95 -12.52
N ALA A 131 -1.02 -0.51 -11.78
CA ALA A 131 -0.92 -0.35 -10.33
C ALA A 131 -0.75 -1.70 -9.61
N LEU A 132 -1.38 -2.77 -10.11
CA LEU A 132 -1.17 -4.12 -9.58
C LEU A 132 0.25 -4.61 -9.88
N ALA A 133 0.73 -4.45 -11.12
CA ALA A 133 2.09 -4.81 -11.49
C ALA A 133 3.10 -4.07 -10.61
N TRP A 134 2.90 -2.77 -10.39
CA TRP A 134 3.72 -1.98 -9.47
C TRP A 134 3.67 -2.52 -8.03
N THR A 135 2.49 -2.92 -7.54
CA THR A 135 2.36 -3.58 -6.23
C THR A 135 3.23 -4.83 -6.14
N VAL A 136 3.25 -5.66 -7.18
CA VAL A 136 4.08 -6.87 -7.23
C VAL A 136 5.57 -6.53 -7.23
N VAL A 137 5.99 -5.52 -8.01
CA VAL A 137 7.40 -5.07 -8.04
C VAL A 137 7.83 -4.53 -6.67
N VAL A 138 6.99 -3.72 -6.01
CA VAL A 138 7.26 -3.20 -4.66
C VAL A 138 7.31 -4.34 -3.65
N SER A 139 6.39 -5.31 -3.73
CA SER A 139 6.37 -6.49 -2.85
C SER A 139 7.64 -7.32 -2.97
N PHE A 140 8.11 -7.53 -4.21
CA PHE A 140 9.40 -8.18 -4.45
C PHE A 140 10.56 -7.36 -3.85
N SER A 141 10.57 -6.06 -4.07
CA SER A 141 11.63 -5.16 -3.56
C SER A 141 11.76 -5.26 -2.03
N VAL A 142 10.66 -5.15 -1.28
CA VAL A 142 10.71 -5.17 0.19
C VAL A 142 11.17 -6.50 0.77
N VAL A 143 10.84 -7.62 0.12
CA VAL A 143 11.28 -8.95 0.51
C VAL A 143 12.75 -9.15 0.14
N TYR A 144 13.15 -8.76 -1.08
CA TYR A 144 14.52 -8.88 -1.56
C TYR A 144 15.51 -8.07 -0.72
N LEU A 145 15.11 -6.88 -0.26
CA LEU A 145 15.93 -6.05 0.62
C LEU A 145 16.01 -6.57 2.07
N GLY A 146 15.20 -7.57 2.42
CA GLY A 146 15.12 -8.14 3.77
C GLY A 146 14.35 -7.29 4.77
N GLU A 147 13.65 -6.24 4.33
CA GLU A 147 12.92 -5.30 5.21
C GLU A 147 11.56 -5.86 5.67
N HIS A 148 10.96 -6.75 4.88
CA HIS A 148 9.65 -7.30 5.18
C HIS A 148 9.55 -8.80 4.85
N TRP A 149 8.74 -9.51 5.63
CA TRP A 149 8.39 -10.90 5.34
C TRP A 149 7.46 -11.01 4.13
N ALA A 150 7.51 -12.14 3.42
CA ALA A 150 6.56 -12.45 2.34
C ALA A 150 5.08 -12.44 2.81
N ALA A 151 4.85 -12.66 4.12
CA ALA A 151 3.55 -12.56 4.77
C ALA A 151 2.88 -11.18 4.62
N THR A 152 3.62 -10.14 4.22
CA THR A 152 3.05 -8.83 3.89
C THR A 152 2.01 -8.88 2.77
N LEU A 153 2.03 -9.89 1.90
CA LEU A 153 0.99 -10.13 0.90
C LEU A 153 -0.38 -10.45 1.52
N CYS A 154 -0.43 -10.97 2.76
CA CYS A 154 -1.68 -11.16 3.49
C CYS A 154 -2.40 -9.83 3.75
N TRP A 155 -1.66 -8.73 3.88
CA TRP A 155 -2.24 -7.39 4.02
C TRP A 155 -3.01 -6.98 2.75
N ALA A 156 -2.44 -7.22 1.57
CA ALA A 156 -3.11 -7.04 0.28
C ALA A 156 -4.39 -7.90 0.17
N ALA A 157 -4.31 -9.17 0.56
CA ALA A 157 -5.49 -10.05 0.59
C ALA A 157 -6.58 -9.50 1.52
N LEU A 158 -6.22 -9.04 2.72
CA LEU A 158 -7.16 -8.43 3.66
C LEU A 158 -7.83 -7.19 3.07
N MET A 159 -7.08 -6.27 2.46
CA MET A 159 -7.64 -5.09 1.80
C MET A 159 -8.62 -5.45 0.69
N ARG A 160 -8.31 -6.47 -0.13
CA ARG A 160 -9.22 -6.94 -1.20
C ARG A 160 -10.58 -7.38 -0.65
N VAL A 161 -10.61 -7.91 0.56
CA VAL A 161 -11.81 -8.37 1.26
C VAL A 161 -12.49 -7.21 2.01
N ALA A 162 -11.73 -6.37 2.72
CA ALA A 162 -12.26 -5.32 3.58
C ALA A 162 -12.80 -4.11 2.80
N VAL A 163 -12.05 -3.63 1.79
CA VAL A 163 -12.38 -2.39 1.06
C VAL A 163 -13.77 -2.43 0.41
N PRO A 164 -14.19 -3.53 -0.27
CA PRO A 164 -15.55 -3.60 -0.82
C PRO A 164 -16.67 -3.54 0.22
N ARG A 165 -16.39 -3.90 1.48
CA ARG A 165 -17.38 -4.01 2.57
C ARG A 165 -17.54 -2.72 3.38
N MET A 166 -16.66 -1.75 3.22
CA MET A 166 -16.74 -0.47 3.94
C MET A 166 -17.95 0.34 3.47
N ARG A 167 -19.04 0.30 4.24
CA ARG A 167 -20.31 1.03 3.98
C ARG A 167 -20.12 2.53 3.77
N MET A 168 -19.16 3.14 4.47
CA MET A 168 -18.78 4.54 4.30
C MET A 168 -18.29 4.87 2.88
N LEU A 169 -17.71 3.90 2.16
CA LEU A 169 -17.35 4.02 0.74
C LEU A 169 -18.54 3.78 -0.21
N GLN A 170 -19.69 3.30 0.30
CA GLN A 170 -20.86 2.93 -0.49
C GLN A 170 -21.98 3.98 -0.41
N GLU A 171 -22.25 4.56 0.76
CA GLU A 171 -23.47 5.32 1.08
C GLU A 171 -23.71 6.56 0.19
N ARG A 172 -22.68 7.34 -0.15
CA ARG A 172 -22.84 8.53 -1.03
C ARG A 172 -23.10 8.23 -2.51
N ALA A 173 -22.92 6.98 -2.99
CA ALA A 173 -23.27 6.61 -4.37
C ALA A 173 -24.72 6.15 -4.48
N ARG A 174 -25.34 5.76 -3.37
CA ARG A 174 -26.78 5.45 -3.33
C ARG A 174 -27.62 6.72 -3.26
N ALA A 175 -27.14 7.76 -2.56
CA ALA A 175 -27.83 9.04 -2.46
C ALA A 175 -27.95 9.82 -3.78
N THR A 176 -27.12 9.51 -4.78
CA THR A 176 -27.15 10.12 -6.13
C THR A 176 -27.83 9.26 -7.19
N ALA A 177 -28.34 8.07 -6.83
CA ALA A 177 -29.18 7.30 -7.75
C ALA A 177 -30.55 7.99 -7.85
N PRO A 178 -31.05 8.33 -9.05
CA PRO A 178 -32.39 8.87 -9.18
C PRO A 178 -33.38 7.89 -8.56
N SER A 179 -34.22 8.38 -7.64
CA SER A 179 -35.37 7.63 -7.16
C SER A 179 -36.12 7.13 -8.38
N ALA A 180 -36.23 5.81 -8.51
CA ALA A 180 -37.07 5.21 -9.54
C ALA A 180 -38.44 5.89 -9.46
N PRO A 181 -39.02 6.35 -10.59
CA PRO A 181 -40.32 7.01 -10.54
C PRO A 181 -41.29 6.04 -9.88
N GLN A 182 -41.84 6.46 -8.73
CA GLN A 182 -43.03 5.85 -8.16
C GLN A 182 -44.03 5.79 -9.31
N ARG A 183 -44.30 4.58 -9.82
CA ARG A 183 -45.43 4.39 -10.72
C ARG A 183 -46.62 4.95 -9.96
N ALA A 184 -47.14 6.08 -10.44
CA ALA A 184 -48.44 6.55 -10.06
C ALA A 184 -49.40 5.43 -10.46
N GLU A 185 -49.79 4.60 -9.49
CA GLU A 185 -51.02 3.84 -9.58
C GLU A 185 -52.16 4.87 -9.52
N GLY A 186 -52.39 5.50 -10.68
CA GLY A 186 -53.57 6.26 -10.95
C GLY A 186 -54.75 5.29 -11.05
N SER A 187 -55.67 5.45 -10.10
CA SER A 187 -57.11 5.58 -10.37
C SER A 187 -57.59 5.04 -11.72
N ALA A 188 -58.19 3.84 -11.70
CA ALA A 188 -59.30 3.47 -12.57
C ALA A 188 -60.38 2.92 -11.63
N VAL A 189 -61.36 3.74 -11.21
CA VAL A 189 -62.68 3.83 -11.85
C VAL A 189 -63.30 2.45 -12.09
N ALA A 190 -64.10 2.00 -11.11
CA ALA A 190 -65.41 1.34 -11.29
C ALA A 190 -66.12 1.31 -9.93
#